data_AF-A0A7Y2GCL3-F1
#
_entry.id   AF-A0A7Y2GCL3-F1
#
_cell.length_a   1.000
_cell.length_b   1.000
_cell.length_c   1.000
_cell.angle_alpha   90.00
_cell.angle_beta   90.00
_cell.angle_gamma   90.00
#
_symmetry.space_group_name_H-M   'P 1'
#
loop_
_entity.id
_entity.type
_entity.pdbx_description
1 polymer ?
#
loop_
_entity_poly.entity_id
_entity_poly.type
_entity_poly.pdbx_seq_one_letter_code
_entity_poly.pdbx_strand_id
1 'polypeptide(L)'
;MSRDLPEFYFRIRENGAAVFRVDTENRQRRMELDQIAVVNIRNGEIKPQGQHVLTESEVKAIEDWLEERRALLARRDIDDIHRTVDHMNLTTQWAQSKASDAELEEVTDRLLLAMHDLRATLVRKKADRLSKN
;
A
#
# COMPACT_ATOMS: atom_id res chain seq x y z
N MET A 1 -31.82 1.31 8.70
CA MET A 1 -30.60 1.27 9.54
C MET A 1 -29.68 2.37 9.05
N SER A 2 -29.84 3.58 9.59
CA SER A 2 -28.87 4.67 9.42
C SER A 2 -27.56 4.17 10.03
N ARG A 3 -26.60 3.77 9.18
CA ARG A 3 -25.23 3.54 9.65
C ARG A 3 -24.69 4.90 10.02
N ASP A 4 -24.44 5.14 11.30
CA ASP A 4 -23.71 6.31 11.76
C ASP A 4 -22.42 6.40 10.95
N LEU A 5 -22.23 7.55 10.31
CA LEU A 5 -21.07 7.80 9.48
C LEU A 5 -19.85 8.00 10.40
N PRO A 6 -18.64 7.60 9.96
CA PRO A 6 -17.44 7.83 10.75
C PRO A 6 -17.19 9.33 10.91
N GLU A 7 -16.69 9.75 12.07
CA GLU A 7 -16.33 11.15 12.34
C GLU A 7 -15.24 11.68 11.40
N PHE A 8 -14.31 10.79 11.01
CA PHE A 8 -13.21 11.10 10.10
C PHE A 8 -13.22 10.21 8.86
N TYR A 9 -12.97 10.81 7.71
CA TYR A 9 -12.77 10.13 6.45
C TYR A 9 -11.36 10.38 5.91
N PHE A 10 -10.63 9.30 5.64
CA PHE A 10 -9.27 9.34 5.13
C PHE A 10 -9.27 9.01 3.64
N ARG A 11 -9.09 10.02 2.79
CA ARG A 11 -8.96 9.83 1.35
C ARG A 11 -7.51 9.47 1.02
N ILE A 12 -7.29 8.19 0.69
CA ILE A 12 -5.97 7.66 0.35
C ILE A 12 -5.38 8.43 -0.85
N ARG A 13 -4.09 8.73 -0.72
CA ARG A 13 -3.21 9.29 -1.75
C ARG A 13 -1.99 8.37 -1.89
N GLU A 14 -1.16 8.63 -2.90
CA GLU A 14 0.05 7.85 -3.16
C GLU A 14 0.97 7.74 -1.94
N ASN A 15 1.16 8.84 -1.19
CA ASN A 15 2.09 8.91 -0.05
C ASN A 15 1.40 9.16 1.30
N GLY A 16 0.10 8.90 1.41
CA GLY A 16 -0.63 9.11 2.67
C GLY A 16 -2.12 9.33 2.46
N ALA A 17 -2.70 10.34 3.10
CA ALA A 17 -4.12 10.65 2.94
C ALA A 17 -4.43 12.14 3.15
N ALA A 18 -5.50 12.62 2.51
CA ALA A 18 -6.19 13.81 2.97
C ALA A 18 -7.22 13.39 4.03
N VAL A 19 -7.25 14.12 5.14
CA VAL A 19 -8.09 13.83 6.30
C VAL A 19 -9.25 14.81 6.29
N PHE A 20 -10.46 14.27 6.32
CA PHE A 20 -11.70 15.05 6.35
C PHE A 20 -12.46 14.77 7.64
N ARG A 21 -12.98 15.82 8.26
CA ARG A 21 -14.05 15.71 9.26
C ARG A 21 -15.38 15.57 8.51
N VAL A 22 -16.19 14.60 8.90
CA VAL A 22 -17.50 14.35 8.30
C VAL A 22 -18.56 15.09 9.10
N ASP A 23 -19.17 16.11 8.51
CA ASP A 23 -20.31 16.80 9.10
C ASP A 23 -21.61 16.27 8.47
N THR A 24 -22.50 15.78 9.33
CA THR A 24 -23.80 15.20 8.92
C THR A 24 -24.99 15.99 9.47
N GLU A 25 -24.75 17.02 10.28
CA GLU A 25 -25.78 17.77 11.01
C GLU A 25 -26.11 19.13 10.38
N ASN A 26 -25.70 19.40 9.14
CA ASN A 26 -26.13 20.61 8.48
C ASN A 26 -27.66 20.64 8.31
N ARG A 27 -28.26 21.84 8.35
CA ARG A 27 -29.72 22.05 8.24
C ARG A 27 -30.36 21.44 6.98
N GLN A 28 -29.55 21.02 6.00
CA GLN A 28 -29.99 20.47 4.71
C GLN A 28 -29.89 18.94 4.63
N ARG A 29 -29.47 18.24 5.70
CA ARG A 29 -29.19 16.78 5.70
C ARG A 29 -28.19 16.35 4.61
N ARG A 30 -27.25 17.24 4.26
CA ARG A 30 -26.19 16.98 3.29
C ARG A 30 -24.91 16.66 4.04
N MET A 31 -24.26 15.57 3.65
CA MET A 31 -22.93 15.24 4.15
C MET A 31 -21.92 16.26 3.61
N GLU A 32 -21.21 16.93 4.50
CA GLU A 32 -20.08 17.80 4.18
C GLU A 32 -18.77 17.16 4.64
N LEU A 33 -17.72 17.39 3.87
CA LEU A 33 -16.37 16.90 4.17
C LEU A 33 -15.46 18.11 4.28
N ASP A 34 -15.12 18.49 5.50
CA ASP A 34 -14.16 19.56 5.75
C ASP A 34 -12.76 18.97 5.84
N GLN A 35 -11.85 19.41 4.99
CA GLN A 35 -10.48 18.90 5.00
C GLN A 35 -9.72 19.56 6.15
N ILE A 36 -9.32 18.77 7.14
CA ILE A 36 -8.63 19.27 8.34
C ILE A 36 -7.11 19.10 8.27
N ALA A 37 -6.63 18.11 7.50
CA ALA A 37 -5.21 17.84 7.38
C ALA A 37 -4.84 17.03 6.13
N VAL A 38 -3.53 16.94 5.87
CA VAL A 38 -2.91 15.92 5.03
C VAL A 38 -1.88 15.18 5.88
N VAL A 39 -1.86 13.86 5.78
CA VAL A 39 -0.91 13.02 6.49
C VAL A 39 0.00 12.28 5.51
N ASN A 40 1.28 12.17 5.82
CA ASN A 40 2.25 11.39 5.07
C ASN A 40 2.52 10.05 5.76
N ILE A 41 2.34 8.94 5.04
CA ILE A 41 2.47 7.61 5.63
C ILE A 41 3.90 7.17 5.90
N ARG A 42 4.87 7.68 5.13
CA ARG A 42 6.27 7.27 5.21
C ARG A 42 6.92 7.82 6.48
N ASN A 43 6.76 9.10 6.75
CA ASN A 43 7.38 9.77 7.90
C ASN A 43 6.40 10.09 9.04
N GLY A 44 5.08 9.96 8.82
CA GLY A 44 4.05 10.30 9.81
C GLY A 44 3.75 11.80 9.90
N GLU A 45 4.31 12.63 9.02
CA GLU A 45 4.12 14.08 9.07
C GLU A 45 2.64 14.44 8.85
N ILE A 46 2.05 15.19 9.78
CA ILE A 46 0.69 15.70 9.73
C ILE A 46 0.75 17.20 9.43
N LYS A 47 0.12 17.64 8.33
CA LYS A 47 0.02 19.04 7.93
C LYS A 47 -1.43 19.49 8.06
N PRO A 48 -1.77 20.36 9.02
CA PRO A 48 -3.10 20.93 9.10
C PRO A 48 -3.46 21.72 7.84
N GLN A 49 -4.74 21.76 7.50
CA GLN A 49 -5.25 22.49 6.34
C GLN A 49 -5.46 23.96 6.71
N GLY A 50 -4.77 24.87 6.01
CA GLY A 50 -4.94 26.32 6.21
C GLY A 50 -4.58 26.77 7.63
N GLN A 51 -5.53 27.39 8.33
CA GLN A 51 -5.38 27.86 9.72
C GLN A 51 -5.99 26.89 10.74
N HIS A 52 -6.44 25.70 10.31
CA HIS A 52 -7.01 24.71 11.23
C HIS A 52 -5.98 24.28 12.27
N VAL A 53 -6.35 24.35 13.54
CA VAL A 53 -5.55 23.83 14.65
C VAL A 53 -6.13 22.48 15.04
N LEU A 54 -5.35 21.42 14.82
CA LEU A 54 -5.83 20.07 15.10
C LEU A 54 -6.08 19.86 16.59
N THR A 55 -7.23 19.27 16.92
CA THR A 55 -7.55 18.86 18.29
C THR A 55 -6.79 17.58 18.64
N GLU A 56 -6.65 17.29 19.94
CA GLU A 56 -6.04 16.03 20.41
C GLU A 56 -6.77 14.80 19.85
N SER A 57 -8.11 14.86 19.72
CA SER A 57 -8.91 13.78 19.12
C SER A 57 -8.63 13.60 17.63
N GLU A 58 -8.44 14.67 16.87
CA GLU A 58 -8.08 14.62 15.46
C GLU A 58 -6.68 14.06 15.27
N VAL A 59 -5.71 14.51 16.07
CA VAL A 59 -4.34 13.98 16.03
C VAL A 59 -4.35 12.48 16.32
N LYS A 60 -5.04 12.05 17.39
CA LYS A 60 -5.14 10.64 17.74
C LYS A 60 -5.77 9.80 16.62
N ALA A 61 -6.86 10.29 16.00
CA ALA A 61 -7.49 9.58 14.91
C ALA A 61 -6.56 9.42 13.69
N ILE A 62 -5.74 10.43 13.40
CA ILE A 62 -4.75 10.38 12.31
C ILE A 62 -3.62 9.39 12.63
N GLU A 63 -3.15 9.37 13.88
CA GLU A 63 -2.12 8.42 14.34
C GLU A 63 -2.61 6.98 14.31
N ASP A 64 -3.81 6.71 14.83
CA ASP A 64 -4.41 5.37 14.81
C ASP A 64 -4.59 4.88 13.35
N TRP A 65 -5.09 5.75 12.46
CA TRP A 65 -5.22 5.43 11.04
C TRP A 65 -3.86 5.15 10.38
N LEU A 66 -2.82 5.91 10.73
CA LEU A 66 -1.46 5.72 10.21
C LEU A 66 -0.92 4.34 10.55
N GLU A 67 -1.05 3.93 11.82
CA GLU A 67 -0.58 2.63 12.30
C GLU A 67 -1.32 1.48 11.60
N GLU A 68 -2.66 1.54 11.57
CA GLU A 68 -3.47 0.55 10.86
C GLU A 68 -3.12 0.45 9.37
N ARG A 69 -2.91 1.61 8.74
CA ARG A 69 -2.59 1.66 7.32
C ARG A 69 -1.20 1.10 7.03
N ARG A 70 -0.20 1.40 7.86
CA ARG A 70 1.15 0.82 7.75
C ARG A 70 1.12 -0.69 7.92
N ALA A 71 0.41 -1.19 8.93
CA ALA A 71 0.26 -2.63 9.15
C ALA A 71 -0.45 -3.32 7.97
N LEU A 72 -1.46 -2.67 7.38
CA LEU A 72 -2.13 -3.17 6.18
C LEU A 72 -1.19 -3.20 4.97
N LEU A 73 -0.41 -2.14 4.74
CA LEU A 73 0.54 -2.08 3.62
C LEU A 73 1.62 -3.15 3.78
N ALA A 74 2.19 -3.32 4.97
CA ALA A 74 3.18 -4.37 5.23
C ALA A 74 2.65 -5.78 4.95
N ARG A 75 1.38 -6.05 5.28
CA ARG A 75 0.71 -7.31 4.90
C ARG A 75 0.54 -7.46 3.39
N ARG A 76 0.18 -6.38 2.70
CA ARG A 76 0.03 -6.42 1.24
C ARG A 76 1.36 -6.61 0.53
N ASP A 77 2.43 -6.00 1.04
CA ASP A 77 3.77 -6.14 0.48
C ASP A 77 4.20 -7.61 0.48
N ILE A 78 3.99 -8.34 1.59
CA ILE A 78 4.32 -9.78 1.62
C ILE A 78 3.39 -10.60 0.70
N ASP A 79 2.11 -10.26 0.63
CA ASP A 79 1.17 -10.91 -0.29
C ASP A 79 1.56 -10.68 -1.77
N ASP A 80 2.10 -9.52 -2.12
CA ASP A 80 2.60 -9.23 -3.48
C ASP A 80 3.85 -10.08 -3.82
N ILE A 81 4.70 -10.35 -2.83
CA ILE A 81 5.83 -11.29 -3.01
C ILE A 81 5.31 -12.72 -3.23
N HIS A 82 4.28 -13.15 -2.49
CA HIS A 82 3.63 -14.44 -2.74
C HIS A 82 3.00 -14.51 -4.13
N ARG A 83 2.30 -13.46 -4.56
CA ARG A 83 1.77 -13.36 -5.93
C ARG A 83 2.87 -13.45 -6.99
N THR A 84 4.06 -12.92 -6.72
CA THR A 84 5.20 -13.05 -7.64
C THR A 84 5.61 -14.51 -7.84
N VAL A 85 5.62 -15.31 -6.77
CA VAL A 85 5.89 -16.76 -6.86
C VAL A 85 4.84 -17.45 -7.73
N ASP A 86 3.56 -17.14 -7.51
CA ASP A 86 2.47 -17.70 -8.31
C ASP A 86 2.60 -17.32 -9.79
N HIS A 87 2.92 -16.06 -10.09
CA HIS A 87 3.15 -15.62 -11.47
C HIS A 87 4.32 -16.37 -12.11
N MET A 88 5.45 -16.55 -11.42
CA MET A 88 6.58 -17.33 -11.94
C MET A 88 6.19 -18.78 -12.26
N ASN A 89 5.39 -19.41 -11.40
CA ASN A 89 4.90 -20.77 -11.61
C ASN A 89 3.96 -20.85 -12.83
N LEU A 90 3.02 -19.90 -12.94
CA LEU A 90 2.10 -19.81 -14.07
C LEU A 90 2.84 -19.52 -15.39
N THR A 91 3.84 -18.64 -15.38
CA THR A 91 4.70 -18.35 -16.54
C THR A 91 5.48 -19.60 -16.95
N THR A 92 6.00 -20.36 -15.99
CA THR A 92 6.68 -21.64 -16.27
C THR A 92 5.73 -22.62 -16.96
N GLN A 93 4.51 -22.78 -16.42
CA GLN A 93 3.50 -23.65 -17.02
C GLN A 93 3.10 -23.19 -18.43
N TRP A 94 2.91 -21.88 -18.63
CA TRP A 94 2.60 -21.32 -19.95
C TRP A 94 3.72 -21.62 -20.96
N ALA A 95 4.99 -21.39 -20.59
CA ALA A 95 6.14 -21.66 -21.45
C ALA A 95 6.22 -23.15 -21.84
N GLN A 96 5.85 -24.06 -20.94
CA GLN A 96 5.88 -25.49 -21.19
C GLN A 96 4.75 -25.99 -22.10
N SER A 97 3.54 -25.46 -21.93
CA SER A 97 2.34 -26.08 -22.51
C SER A 97 1.57 -25.22 -23.52
N LYS A 98 1.94 -23.94 -23.70
CA LYS A 98 1.16 -22.98 -24.50
C LYS A 98 1.98 -22.06 -25.39
N ALA A 99 3.18 -21.66 -24.96
CA ALA A 99 3.97 -20.66 -25.66
C ALA A 99 4.39 -21.13 -27.06
N SER A 100 4.34 -20.21 -28.03
CA SER A 100 4.93 -20.38 -29.35
C SER A 100 6.41 -19.98 -29.37
N ASP A 101 7.16 -20.44 -30.37
CA ASP A 101 8.58 -20.12 -30.51
C ASP A 101 8.84 -18.60 -30.59
N ALA A 102 7.98 -17.85 -31.30
CA ALA A 102 8.10 -16.40 -31.42
C ALA A 102 7.86 -15.68 -30.09
N GLU A 103 6.87 -16.13 -29.30
CA GLU A 103 6.63 -15.57 -27.96
C GLU A 103 7.79 -15.88 -27.02
N LEU A 104 8.38 -17.09 -27.10
CA LEU A 104 9.55 -17.45 -26.32
C LEU A 104 10.77 -16.59 -26.69
N GLU A 105 11.03 -16.37 -27.98
CA GLU A 105 12.11 -15.49 -28.44
C GLU A 105 11.97 -14.07 -27.88
N GLU A 106 10.74 -13.53 -27.82
CA GLU A 106 10.48 -12.18 -27.32
C GLU A 106 10.80 -12.01 -25.81
N VAL A 107 10.52 -13.02 -24.98
CA VAL A 107 10.53 -12.86 -23.51
C VAL A 107 11.68 -13.56 -22.80
N THR A 108 12.32 -14.55 -23.41
CA THR A 108 13.26 -15.47 -22.71
C THR A 108 14.40 -14.73 -22.01
N ASP A 109 15.17 -13.92 -22.74
CA ASP A 109 16.34 -13.24 -22.17
C ASP A 109 15.96 -12.29 -21.04
N ARG A 110 14.85 -11.57 -21.20
CA ARG A 110 14.34 -10.63 -20.17
C ARG A 110 13.93 -11.38 -18.91
N LEU A 111 13.26 -12.53 -19.05
CA LEU A 111 12.89 -13.39 -17.92
C LEU A 111 14.13 -13.97 -17.23
N LEU A 112 15.10 -14.49 -18.00
CA LEU A 112 16.32 -15.07 -17.45
C LEU A 112 17.15 -14.05 -16.65
N LEU A 113 17.30 -12.83 -17.16
CA LEU A 113 18.00 -11.76 -16.47
C LEU A 113 17.30 -11.36 -15.16
N ALA A 114 15.97 -11.17 -15.20
CA ALA A 114 15.19 -10.81 -14.01
C ALA A 114 15.26 -11.90 -12.93
N MET A 115 15.15 -13.17 -13.33
CA MET A 115 15.28 -14.31 -12.41
C MET A 115 16.69 -14.41 -11.81
N HIS A 116 17.72 -14.16 -12.62
CA HIS A 116 19.11 -14.19 -12.16
C HIS A 116 19.38 -13.13 -11.08
N ASP A 117 18.98 -11.87 -11.34
CA ASP A 117 19.16 -10.77 -10.39
C ASP A 117 18.44 -11.03 -9.05
N LEU A 118 17.16 -11.43 -9.13
CA LEU A 118 16.37 -11.77 -7.95
C LEU A 118 17.03 -12.90 -7.16
N ARG A 119 17.44 -13.99 -7.84
CA ARG A 119 18.12 -15.13 -7.21
C ARG A 119 19.40 -14.70 -6.52
N ALA A 120 20.27 -13.94 -7.19
CA ALA A 120 21.54 -13.49 -6.64
C ALA A 120 21.33 -12.65 -5.35
N THR A 121 20.34 -11.76 -5.37
CA THR A 121 19.98 -10.93 -4.21
C THR A 121 19.45 -11.77 -3.04
N LEU A 122 18.55 -12.73 -3.29
CA LEU A 122 18.00 -13.60 -2.25
C LEU A 122 19.06 -14.52 -1.63
N VAL A 123 19.95 -15.08 -2.45
CA VAL A 123 21.06 -15.92 -1.97
C VAL A 123 21.99 -15.13 -1.06
N ARG A 124 22.39 -13.91 -1.46
CA ARG A 124 23.21 -13.01 -0.63
C ARG A 124 22.54 -12.71 0.71
N LYS A 125 21.26 -12.30 0.70
CA LYS A 125 20.49 -12.02 1.93
C LYS A 125 20.33 -13.26 2.83
N LYS A 126 20.24 -14.46 2.26
CA LYS A 126 20.21 -15.70 3.03
C LYS A 126 21.55 -15.97 3.70
N ALA A 127 22.66 -15.79 2.99
CA ALA A 127 24.01 -15.93 3.55
C ALA A 127 24.25 -14.93 4.70
N ASP A 128 23.92 -13.64 4.50
CA ASP A 128 24.08 -12.60 5.53
C ASP A 128 23.33 -12.91 6.84
N ARG A 129 22.18 -13.60 6.76
CA ARG A 129 21.40 -14.01 7.94
C ARG A 129 22.04 -15.17 8.68
N LEU A 130 22.67 -16.10 7.96
CA LEU A 130 23.37 -17.24 8.55
C LEU A 130 24.67 -16.81 9.24
N SER A 131 25.35 -15.78 8.74
CA SER A 131 26.57 -15.24 9.35
C SER A 131 26.33 -14.36 10.59
N LYS A 132 25.07 -13.97 10.86
CA LYS A 132 24.66 -13.16 12.02
C LYS A 132 24.13 -13.99 13.19
N ASN A 133 23.92 -15.30 12.98
CA ASN A 133 23.54 -16.28 13.98
C ASN A 133 24.75 -17.10 14.40
#